data_AF-A0A2D5ZX26-F1
#
_entry.id   AF-A0A2D5ZX26-F1
#
_cell.length_a   1.000
_cell.length_b   1.000
_cell.length_c   1.000
_cell.angle_alpha   90.00
_cell.angle_beta   90.00
_cell.angle_gamma   90.00
#
_symmetry.space_group_name_H-M   'P 1'
#
loop_
_entity.id
_entity.type
_entity.pdbx_description
1 polymer ?
#
loop_
_entity_poly.entity_id
_entity_poly.type
_entity_poly.pdbx_seq_one_letter_code
_entity_poly.pdbx_strand_id
1 'polypeptide(L)' 'MDPVKIAEYLRISKEACAVGREVLMYYFGRLENIQSKDKAGLVSEADVECEKVIADYLSCATPEFG' A
#
# COMPACT_ATOMS: atom_id res chain seq x y z
N MET A 1 6.94 -3.23 -23.34
CA MET A 1 6.89 -2.02 -22.50
C MET A 1 8.30 -1.43 -22.47
N ASP A 2 8.44 -0.11 -22.58
CA ASP A 2 9.73 0.58 -22.62
C ASP A 2 10.56 0.28 -21.35
N PRO A 3 11.81 -0.22 -21.46
CA PRO A 3 12.67 -0.50 -20.31
C PRO A 3 12.83 0.68 -19.34
N VAL A 4 12.82 1.92 -19.85
CA VAL A 4 12.89 3.13 -19.02
C VAL A 4 11.63 3.26 -18.16
N LYS A 5 10.45 3.08 -18.77
CA LYS A 5 9.18 3.10 -18.04
C LYS A 5 9.06 1.98 -17.01
N ILE A 6 9.54 0.78 -17.34
CA ILE A 6 9.57 -0.34 -16.37
C ILE A 6 10.42 0.03 -15.15
N ALA A 7 11.61 0.61 -15.37
CA ALA A 7 12.49 1.01 -14.28
C ALA A 7 11.87 2.12 -13.42
N GLU A 8 11.18 3.07 -14.05
CA GLU A 8 10.43 4.13 -13.37
C GLU A 8 9.31 3.57 -12.50
N TYR A 9 8.43 2.72 -13.04
CA TYR A 9 7.35 2.11 -12.27
C TYR A 9 7.89 1.24 -11.14
N LEU A 10 8.99 0.51 -11.34
CA LEU A 10 9.63 -0.25 -10.28
C LEU A 10 10.14 0.65 -9.14
N ARG A 11 10.70 1.83 -9.46
CA ARG A 11 11.11 2.81 -8.44
C ARG A 11 9.89 3.31 -7.67
N ILE A 12 8.84 3.72 -8.37
CA ILE A 12 7.58 4.21 -7.77
C ILE A 12 6.97 3.15 -6.85
N SER A 13 6.90 1.88 -7.28
CA SER A 13 6.39 0.79 -6.45
C SER A 13 7.23 0.56 -5.19
N LYS A 14 8.57 0.67 -5.27
CA LYS A 14 9.44 0.56 -4.08
C LYS A 14 9.19 1.69 -3.09
N GLU A 15 8.97 2.91 -3.57
CA GLU A 15 8.65 4.06 -2.75
C GLU A 15 7.28 3.91 -2.09
N ALA A 16 6.25 3.50 -2.85
CA ALA A 16 4.92 3.22 -2.31
C ALA A 16 4.98 2.17 -1.18
N CYS A 17 5.71 1.06 -1.40
CA CYS A 17 5.94 0.05 -0.36
C CYS A 17 6.68 0.61 0.87
N ALA A 18 7.61 1.55 0.69
CA ALA A 18 8.33 2.16 1.80
C ALA A 18 7.39 3.00 2.67
N VAL A 19 6.47 3.77 2.06
CA VAL A 19 5.46 4.54 2.79
C VAL A 19 4.46 3.61 3.48
N GLY A 20 3.95 2.58 2.81
CA GLY A 20 3.07 1.58 3.43
C GLY A 20 3.71 0.87 4.63
N ARG A 21 5.02 0.59 4.56
CA ARG A 21 5.77 0.02 5.69
C ARG A 21 5.75 0.93 6.92
N GLU A 22 5.81 2.25 6.75
CA GLU A 22 5.75 3.19 7.88
C GLU A 22 4.41 3.09 8.61
N VAL A 23 3.31 2.94 7.87
CA VAL A 23 1.97 2.69 8.42
C VAL A 23 1.94 1.38 9.20
N LEU A 24 2.40 0.27 8.60
CA LEU A 24 2.42 -1.03 9.27
C LEU A 24 3.28 -1.01 10.54
N MET A 25 4.39 -0.27 10.51
CA MET A 25 5.26 -0.16 11.68
C MET A 25 4.68 0.69 12.81
N TYR A 26 3.89 1.71 12.47
CA TYR A 26 3.11 2.46 13.45
C TYR A 26 2.12 1.55 14.20
N TYR A 27 1.47 0.62 13.51
CA TYR A 27 0.46 -0.28 14.08
C TYR A 27 1.01 -1.56 14.72
N PHE A 28 2.31 -1.86 14.58
CA PHE A 28 2.90 -3.08 15.11
C PHE A 28 2.76 -3.15 16.64
N GLY A 29 2.07 -4.18 17.13
CA GLY A 29 1.75 -4.35 18.56
C GLY A 29 0.67 -3.41 19.09
N ARG A 30 -0.04 -2.70 18.21
CA ARG A 30 -1.06 -1.68 18.54
C ARG A 30 -2.35 -1.86 17.73
N LEU A 31 -2.64 -3.07 17.27
CA LEU A 31 -3.91 -3.36 16.59
C LEU A 31 -5.05 -3.35 17.60
N GLU A 32 -6.09 -2.58 17.32
CA GLU A 32 -7.29 -2.44 18.14
C GLU A 32 -8.53 -3.02 17.44
N ASN A 33 -8.56 -3.03 16.10
CA ASN A 33 -9.75 -3.32 15.30
C ASN A 33 -9.48 -4.38 14.23
N ILE A 34 -9.62 -5.65 14.61
CA ILE A 34 -9.53 -6.77 13.68
C ILE A 34 -10.94 -7.21 13.27
N GLN A 35 -11.21 -7.17 11.96
CA GLN A 35 -12.48 -7.56 11.36
C GLN A 35 -12.33 -8.89 10.60
N SER A 36 -13.38 -9.70 10.59
CA SER A 36 -13.45 -10.89 9.73
C SER A 36 -14.16 -10.55 8.42
N LYS A 37 -13.56 -10.92 7.29
CA LYS A 37 -14.16 -10.87 5.96
C LYS A 37 -14.32 -12.28 5.42
N ASP A 38 -15.51 -12.63 4.95
CA ASP A 38 -15.88 -13.99 4.51
C ASP A 38 -14.93 -14.60 3.46
N LYS A 39 -14.27 -13.78 2.63
CA LYS A 39 -13.33 -14.23 1.58
C LYS A 39 -11.86 -13.98 1.86
N ALA A 40 -11.53 -13.05 2.76
CA ALA A 40 -10.15 -12.57 2.96
C ALA A 40 -9.59 -12.95 4.33
N GLY A 41 -10.38 -13.58 5.21
CA GLY A 41 -9.95 -13.91 6.56
C GLY A 41 -9.99 -12.66 7.46
N LEU A 42 -8.92 -12.42 8.22
CA LEU A 42 -8.83 -11.27 9.13
C LEU A 42 -8.23 -10.06 8.42
N VAL A 43 -8.82 -8.90 8.65
CA VAL A 43 -8.33 -7.59 8.17
C VAL A 43 -8.31 -6.63 9.35
N SER A 44 -7.19 -5.96 9.55
CA SER A 44 -7.01 -4.95 10.60
C SER A 44 -7.11 -3.53 10.04
N GLU A 45 -7.19 -2.54 10.93
CA GLU A 45 -7.07 -1.14 10.56
C GLU A 45 -5.72 -0.82 9.89
N ALA A 46 -4.66 -1.55 10.24
CA ALA A 46 -3.34 -1.38 9.65
C ALA A 46 -3.33 -1.76 8.17
N ASP A 47 -4.04 -2.84 7.81
CA ASP A 47 -4.16 -3.29 6.43
C ASP A 47 -4.92 -2.26 5.59
N VAL A 48 -6.04 -1.75 6.13
CA VAL A 48 -6.89 -0.76 5.44
C VAL A 48 -6.15 0.55 5.19
N GLU A 49 -5.46 1.08 6.21
CA GLU A 49 -4.73 2.35 6.06
C GLU A 49 -3.48 2.18 5.19
N CYS A 50 -2.77 1.05 5.30
CA CYS A 50 -1.63 0.75 4.44
C CYS A 50 -2.03 0.67 2.96
N GLU A 51 -3.12 -0.05 2.65
CA GLU A 51 -3.65 -0.15 1.29
C GLU A 51 -4.02 1.23 0.74
N LYS A 52 -4.73 2.04 1.54
CA LYS A 52 -5.12 3.40 1.16
C LYS A 52 -3.91 4.28 0.84
N VAL A 53 -2.92 4.31 1.72
CA VAL A 53 -1.72 5.16 1.53
C VAL A 53 -0.90 4.71 0.31
N ILE A 54 -0.77 3.40 0.09
CA ILE A 54 -0.11 2.88 -1.12
C ILE A 54 -0.90 3.26 -2.36
N ALA A 55 -2.22 3.07 -2.35
CA ALA A 55 -3.08 3.42 -3.48
C ALA A 55 -3.01 4.91 -3.81
N ASP A 56 -3.12 5.78 -2.82
CA ASP A 56 -3.02 7.24 -2.97
C ASP A 56 -1.65 7.63 -3.56
N TYR A 57 -0.55 7.05 -3.06
CA TYR A 57 0.79 7.29 -3.60
C TYR A 57 0.90 6.90 -5.07
N LEU A 58 0.42 5.70 -5.43
CA LEU A 58 0.46 5.21 -6.80
C LEU A 58 -0.43 6.04 -7.72
N SER A 59 -1.65 6.39 -7.32
CA SER A 59 -2.55 7.23 -8.12
C SER A 59 -1.95 8.62 -8.39
N CYS A 60 -1.25 9.21 -7.41
CA CYS A 60 -0.56 10.48 -7.62
C CYS A 60 0.69 10.36 -8.52
N ALA A 61 1.47 9.28 -8.36
CA ALA A 61 2.74 9.09 -9.06
C ALA A 61 2.57 8.52 -10.48
N THR A 62 1.48 7.80 -10.74
CA THR A 62 1.15 7.19 -12.04
C THR A 62 -0.32 7.47 -12.41
N PRO A 63 -0.69 8.73 -12.70
CA PRO A 63 -2.06 9.12 -12.99
C PRO A 63 -2.64 8.43 -14.24
N GLU A 64 -1.82 7.86 -15.11
CA GLU A 64 -2.26 7.11 -16.28
C GLU A 64 -2.88 5.73 -15.96
N PHE A 65 -2.74 5.25 -14.73
CA PHE A 65 -3.34 3.99 -14.26
C PHE A 65 -4.50 4.20 -13.26
N GLY A 66 -4.80 5.46 -12.91
CA GLY A 66 -5.84 5.85 -11.96
C GLY A 66 -7.22 6.02 -12.58
#